data_AF-A0A4Q7JEC6-F1
#
_entry.id   AF-A0A4Q7JEC6-F1
#
_cell.length_a   1.000
_cell.length_b   1.000
_cell.length_c   1.000
_cell.angle_alpha   90.00
_cell.angle_beta   90.00
_cell.angle_gamma   90.00
#
_symmetry.space_group_name_H-M   'P 1'
#
loop_
_entity.id
_entity.type
_entity.pdbx_description
1 polymer ?
#
loop_
_entity_poly.entity_id
_entity_poly.type
_entity_poly.pdbx_seq_one_letter_code
_entity_poly.pdbx_strand_id
1 'polypeptide(L)'
;MSYDFAAMLQTIKDKQWSLADIDWDAPGAETMSDDLRARMRPFMADLVWIEHVGARGFASLATKAPTPEIQEIYRYFHAEEQKHANAELALMKRWGMLDADGSMPEPNINVKMAIKVLDDYGDTLPLSSLATLIPLLECALDGALVKFLLEEVSDPVCHQVFRHINSDESRHITLDFQVLELIGAGAPHKLLIETIGALKPQVIIGLIVVFVPLINKMRDNIVAMGLPEQKLYNAVKRFATIGGRGEFTKRIPAYHVLKAQAAAIVDRTHPYHRLLADPMVKLTSRIPAWLLGKPQSWTKEITHEPVAS
;
A
#
# COMPACT_ATOMS: atom_id res chain seq x y z
N MET A 1 8.76 21.82 -16.47
CA MET A 1 9.60 20.80 -15.82
C MET A 1 9.61 19.56 -16.69
N SER A 2 10.78 19.01 -17.03
CA SER A 2 10.87 17.67 -17.65
C SER A 2 11.43 16.74 -16.59
N TYR A 3 10.62 15.80 -16.13
CA TYR A 3 11.08 14.73 -15.25
C TYR A 3 11.91 13.73 -16.06
N ASP A 4 13.05 13.30 -15.53
CA ASP A 4 13.91 12.32 -16.19
C ASP A 4 13.55 10.90 -15.72
N PHE A 5 12.50 10.35 -16.35
CA PHE A 5 12.04 8.99 -16.05
C PHE A 5 13.04 7.92 -16.52
N ALA A 6 13.90 8.22 -17.51
CA ALA A 6 14.93 7.29 -17.95
C ALA A 6 16.01 7.13 -16.87
N ALA A 7 16.46 8.24 -16.27
CA ALA A 7 17.39 8.21 -15.14
C ALA A 7 16.78 7.53 -13.90
N MET A 8 15.48 7.76 -13.63
CA MET A 8 14.77 7.05 -12.56
C MET A 8 14.73 5.54 -12.82
N LEU A 9 14.36 5.12 -14.03
CA LEU A 9 14.34 3.71 -14.43
C LEU A 9 15.72 3.06 -14.29
N GLN A 10 16.78 3.75 -14.70
CA GLN A 10 18.15 3.26 -14.52
C GLN A 10 18.51 3.12 -13.03
N THR A 11 18.16 4.12 -12.22
CA THR A 11 18.38 4.08 -10.76
C THR A 11 17.67 2.89 -10.11
N ILE A 12 16.45 2.57 -10.55
CA ILE A 12 15.68 1.42 -10.06
C ILE A 12 16.41 0.11 -10.42
N LYS A 13 16.87 -0.03 -11.67
CA LYS A 13 17.63 -1.20 -12.12
C LYS A 13 18.93 -1.39 -11.35
N ASP A 14 19.68 -0.31 -11.13
CA ASP A 14 20.98 -0.36 -10.45
C ASP A 14 20.87 -0.68 -8.95
N LYS A 15 19.71 -0.45 -8.34
CA LYS A 15 19.45 -0.64 -6.91
C LYS A 15 18.66 -1.90 -6.58
N GLN A 16 18.46 -2.80 -7.56
CA GLN A 16 17.83 -4.08 -7.29
C GLN A 16 18.64 -4.87 -6.25
N TRP A 17 17.90 -5.62 -5.44
CA TRP A 17 18.40 -6.44 -4.34
C TRP A 17 17.59 -7.73 -4.30
N SER A 18 18.17 -8.80 -3.75
CA SER A 18 17.52 -10.09 -3.62
C SER A 18 17.41 -10.55 -2.17
N LEU A 19 16.36 -11.32 -1.86
CA LEU A 19 16.24 -12.01 -0.57
C LEU A 19 17.39 -13.01 -0.36
N ALA A 20 17.95 -13.56 -1.44
CA ALA A 20 19.07 -14.51 -1.37
C ALA A 20 20.38 -13.86 -0.86
N ASP A 21 20.49 -12.53 -0.93
CA ASP A 21 21.67 -11.79 -0.46
C ASP A 21 21.61 -11.49 1.06
N ILE A 22 20.51 -11.86 1.73
CA ILE A 22 20.29 -11.63 3.16
C ILE A 22 20.65 -12.90 3.93
N ASP A 23 21.46 -12.75 4.97
CA ASP A 23 21.75 -13.82 5.91
C ASP A 23 20.56 -14.01 6.87
N TRP A 24 19.61 -14.84 6.45
CA TRP A 24 18.40 -15.16 7.22
C TRP A 24 18.67 -15.98 8.48
N ASP A 25 19.87 -16.53 8.65
CA ASP A 25 20.28 -17.31 9.82
C ASP A 25 21.09 -16.48 10.82
N ALA A 26 21.37 -15.20 10.51
CA ALA A 26 22.05 -14.29 11.43
C ALA A 26 21.34 -14.19 12.80
N PRO A 27 22.05 -13.90 13.90
CA PRO A 27 21.43 -13.73 15.22
C PRO A 27 20.38 -12.61 15.26
N GLY A 28 19.41 -12.68 16.17
CA GLY A 28 18.43 -11.61 16.36
C GLY A 28 16.98 -12.07 16.48
N ALA A 29 16.63 -13.23 15.89
CA ALA A 29 15.28 -13.77 15.96
C ALA A 29 14.83 -14.02 17.41
N GLU A 30 15.77 -14.36 18.29
CA GLU A 30 15.55 -14.58 19.72
C GLU A 30 15.13 -13.32 20.49
N THR A 31 15.32 -12.12 19.92
CA THR A 31 14.85 -10.86 20.51
C THR A 31 13.32 -10.72 20.47
N MET A 32 12.64 -11.54 19.65
CA MET A 32 11.19 -11.57 19.53
C MET A 32 10.56 -12.46 20.61
N SER A 33 10.16 -11.86 21.73
CA SER A 33 9.44 -12.56 22.80
C SER A 33 8.09 -13.11 22.32
N ASP A 34 7.56 -14.15 22.98
CA ASP A 34 6.27 -14.76 22.66
C ASP A 34 5.13 -13.73 22.63
N ASP A 35 5.11 -12.82 23.61
CA ASP A 35 4.12 -11.75 23.71
C ASP A 35 4.23 -10.74 22.56
N LEU A 36 5.46 -10.37 22.18
CA LEU A 36 5.68 -9.47 21.05
C LEU A 36 5.27 -10.15 19.74
N ARG A 37 5.60 -11.44 19.57
CA ARG A 37 5.22 -12.20 18.39
C ARG A 37 3.72 -12.33 18.24
N ALA A 38 3.01 -12.67 19.32
CA ALA A 38 1.55 -12.77 19.32
C ALA A 38 0.88 -11.43 18.97
N ARG A 39 1.43 -10.32 19.48
CA ARG A 39 0.93 -8.97 19.20
C ARG A 39 1.19 -8.52 17.76
N MET A 40 2.35 -8.87 17.21
CA MET A 40 2.78 -8.46 15.87
C MET A 40 2.25 -9.36 14.74
N ARG A 41 1.84 -10.60 15.02
CA ARG A 41 1.38 -11.52 13.97
C ARG A 41 0.23 -10.97 13.11
N PRO A 42 -0.84 -10.37 13.67
CA PRO A 42 -1.91 -9.77 12.86
C PRO A 42 -1.43 -8.58 12.03
N PHE A 43 -0.48 -7.81 12.54
CA PHE A 43 0.13 -6.69 11.83
C PHE A 43 0.90 -7.15 10.60
N MET A 44 1.82 -8.09 10.80
CA MET A 44 2.66 -8.61 9.72
C MET A 44 1.82 -9.30 8.66
N ALA A 45 0.76 -10.00 9.06
CA ALA A 45 -0.22 -10.55 8.14
C ALA A 45 -0.88 -9.45 7.29
N ASP A 46 -1.43 -8.41 7.92
CA ASP A 46 -2.04 -7.30 7.18
C ASP A 46 -1.02 -6.60 6.27
N LEU A 47 0.24 -6.43 6.71
CA LEU A 47 1.32 -5.78 5.97
C LEU A 47 1.65 -6.54 4.66
N VAL A 48 1.90 -7.84 4.73
CA VAL A 48 2.17 -8.70 3.55
C VAL A 48 1.06 -8.57 2.50
N TRP A 49 -0.19 -8.53 2.96
CA TRP A 49 -1.34 -8.38 2.07
C TRP A 49 -1.48 -6.98 1.49
N ILE A 50 -1.03 -5.95 2.19
CA ILE A 50 -1.04 -4.58 1.68
C ILE A 50 0.01 -4.41 0.58
N GLU A 51 1.23 -4.93 0.75
CA GLU A 51 2.25 -4.90 -0.33
C GLU A 51 1.72 -5.64 -1.56
N HIS A 52 1.00 -6.74 -1.35
CA HIS A 52 0.35 -7.46 -2.45
C HIS A 52 -0.78 -6.65 -3.13
N VAL A 53 -1.48 -5.79 -2.40
CA VAL A 53 -2.45 -4.83 -2.96
C VAL A 53 -1.72 -3.74 -3.74
N GLY A 54 -0.58 -3.24 -3.24
CA GLY A 54 0.31 -2.31 -3.94
C GLY A 54 0.79 -2.88 -5.28
N ALA A 55 1.31 -4.11 -5.27
CA ALA A 55 1.70 -4.89 -6.44
C ALA A 55 0.60 -4.90 -7.53
N ARG A 56 -0.64 -5.24 -7.15
CA ARG A 56 -1.80 -5.25 -8.06
C ARG A 56 -2.14 -3.85 -8.58
N GLY A 57 -1.97 -2.82 -7.74
CA GLY A 57 -2.13 -1.42 -8.09
C GLY A 57 -1.15 -0.99 -9.18
N PHE A 58 0.14 -1.26 -9.00
CA PHE A 58 1.18 -0.96 -9.99
C PHE A 58 1.00 -1.74 -11.29
N ALA A 59 0.61 -3.03 -11.22
CA ALA A 59 0.26 -3.80 -12.41
C ALA A 59 -0.86 -3.12 -13.22
N SER A 60 -1.88 -2.59 -12.54
CA SER A 60 -2.95 -1.85 -13.20
C SER A 60 -2.49 -0.50 -13.78
N LEU A 61 -1.62 0.23 -13.07
CA LEU A 61 -1.02 1.47 -13.57
C LEU A 61 -0.15 1.23 -14.81
N ALA A 62 0.62 0.13 -14.86
CA ALA A 62 1.46 -0.21 -16.00
C ALA A 62 0.65 -0.35 -17.31
N THR A 63 -0.60 -0.85 -17.24
CA THR A 63 -1.49 -0.94 -18.41
C THR A 63 -1.98 0.42 -18.94
N LYS A 64 -1.91 1.46 -18.10
CA LYS A 64 -2.46 2.81 -18.37
C LYS A 64 -1.36 3.87 -18.41
N ALA A 65 -0.10 3.48 -18.31
CA ALA A 65 1.02 4.39 -18.16
C ALA A 65 1.11 5.37 -19.34
N PRO A 66 1.40 6.65 -19.08
CA PRO A 66 1.40 7.68 -20.11
C PRO A 66 2.61 7.59 -21.06
N THR A 67 3.69 6.91 -20.66
CA THR A 67 4.87 6.67 -21.49
C THR A 67 5.40 5.24 -21.32
N PRO A 68 6.16 4.70 -22.29
CA PRO A 68 6.82 3.40 -22.17
C PRO A 68 7.78 3.31 -20.97
N GLU A 69 8.48 4.39 -20.63
CA GLU A 69 9.39 4.43 -19.48
C GLU A 69 8.62 4.26 -18.17
N ILE A 70 7.51 4.99 -18.00
CA ILE A 70 6.67 4.87 -16.79
C ILE A 70 6.02 3.49 -16.73
N GLN A 71 5.61 2.93 -17.87
CA GLN A 71 5.10 1.56 -17.94
C GLN A 71 6.11 0.56 -17.39
N GLU A 72 7.36 0.66 -17.84
CA GLU A 72 8.42 -0.24 -17.40
C GLU A 72 8.74 -0.04 -15.92
N ILE A 73 8.80 1.21 -15.45
CA ILE A 73 8.99 1.50 -14.03
C ILE A 73 7.87 0.84 -13.18
N TYR A 74 6.61 0.95 -13.58
CA TYR A 74 5.52 0.30 -12.84
C TYR A 74 5.60 -1.23 -12.85
N ARG A 75 6.23 -1.85 -13.85
CA ARG A 75 6.52 -3.29 -13.79
C ARG A 75 7.60 -3.62 -12.77
N TYR A 76 8.63 -2.77 -12.64
CA TYR A 76 9.61 -2.91 -11.57
C TYR A 76 8.96 -2.70 -10.20
N PHE A 77 8.12 -1.68 -10.03
CA PHE A 77 7.44 -1.45 -8.75
C PHE A 77 6.53 -2.62 -8.39
N HIS A 78 5.76 -3.14 -9.36
CA HIS A 78 5.00 -4.37 -9.15
C HIS A 78 5.89 -5.53 -8.63
N ALA A 79 7.07 -5.74 -9.21
CA ALA A 79 8.00 -6.77 -8.75
C ALA A 79 8.64 -6.45 -7.39
N GLU A 80 8.96 -5.18 -7.12
CA GLU A 80 9.47 -4.72 -5.82
C GLU A 80 8.45 -4.98 -4.71
N GLU A 81 7.17 -4.64 -4.91
CA GLU A 81 6.09 -4.94 -3.96
C GLU A 81 5.90 -6.43 -3.68
N GLN A 82 5.99 -7.28 -4.71
CA GLN A 82 5.97 -8.73 -4.52
C GLN A 82 7.17 -9.20 -3.68
N LYS A 83 8.35 -8.61 -3.92
CA LYS A 83 9.57 -8.89 -3.17
C LYS A 83 9.46 -8.41 -1.72
N HIS A 84 8.80 -7.28 -1.46
CA HIS A 84 8.52 -6.79 -0.10
C HIS A 84 7.62 -7.77 0.65
N ALA A 85 6.50 -8.18 0.04
CA ALA A 85 5.61 -9.20 0.60
C ALA A 85 6.34 -10.51 0.94
N ASN A 86 7.22 -10.99 0.04
CA ASN A 86 8.03 -12.18 0.27
C ASN A 86 9.02 -12.00 1.42
N ALA A 87 9.68 -10.84 1.51
CA ALA A 87 10.65 -10.55 2.56
C ALA A 87 9.98 -10.47 3.94
N GLU A 88 8.78 -9.89 4.00
CA GLU A 88 7.97 -9.85 5.21
C GLU A 88 7.47 -11.23 5.62
N LEU A 89 7.05 -12.06 4.67
CA LEU A 89 6.66 -13.44 4.94
C LEU A 89 7.85 -14.28 5.43
N ALA A 90 9.05 -14.05 4.88
CA ALA A 90 10.28 -14.66 5.36
C ALA A 90 10.63 -14.22 6.80
N LEU A 91 10.43 -12.95 7.16
CA LEU A 91 10.53 -12.48 8.55
C LEU A 91 9.51 -13.17 9.47
N MET A 92 8.26 -13.29 9.03
CA MET A 92 7.23 -14.03 9.79
C MET A 92 7.64 -15.48 10.02
N LYS A 93 8.21 -16.16 9.02
CA LYS A 93 8.75 -17.53 9.17
C LYS A 93 9.88 -17.56 10.19
N ARG A 94 10.85 -16.66 10.07
CA ARG A 94 12.01 -16.55 10.96
C ARG A 94 11.59 -16.37 12.43
N TRP A 95 10.51 -15.64 12.68
CA TRP A 95 9.98 -15.45 14.04
C TRP A 95 9.01 -16.55 14.49
N GLY A 96 8.70 -17.53 13.65
CA GLY A 96 7.76 -18.60 13.96
C GLY A 96 6.30 -18.14 14.04
N MET A 97 5.91 -17.17 13.19
CA MET A 97 4.55 -16.63 13.10
C MET A 97 3.68 -17.33 12.04
N LEU A 98 4.28 -18.17 11.20
CA LEU A 98 3.55 -18.95 10.20
C LEU A 98 3.05 -20.27 10.78
N ASP A 99 2.00 -20.81 10.18
CA ASP A 99 1.49 -22.13 10.56
C ASP A 99 2.46 -23.25 10.08
N ALA A 100 2.20 -24.50 10.48
CA ALA A 100 3.12 -25.62 10.26
C ALA A 100 3.43 -25.92 8.77
N ASP A 101 2.58 -25.47 7.86
CA ASP A 101 2.74 -25.55 6.41
C ASP A 101 3.43 -24.32 5.79
N GLY A 102 3.80 -23.32 6.62
CA GLY A 102 4.35 -22.05 6.16
C GLY A 102 3.36 -21.21 5.36
N SER A 103 2.05 -21.47 5.51
CA SER A 103 1.02 -20.75 4.78
C SER A 103 0.92 -19.28 5.21
N MET A 104 0.61 -18.44 4.23
CA MET A 104 0.38 -17.02 4.46
C MET A 104 -0.85 -16.85 5.37
N PRO A 105 -0.75 -16.06 6.46
CA PRO A 105 -1.90 -15.85 7.34
C PRO A 105 -3.05 -15.18 6.60
N GLU A 106 -4.27 -15.60 6.91
CA GLU A 106 -5.46 -15.02 6.31
C GLU A 106 -5.61 -13.54 6.73
N PRO A 107 -5.83 -12.62 5.79
CA PRO A 107 -6.00 -11.22 6.11
C PRO A 107 -7.34 -10.99 6.81
N ASN A 108 -7.45 -9.83 7.46
CA ASN A 108 -8.73 -9.41 7.98
C ASN A 108 -9.78 -9.24 6.84
N ILE A 109 -11.06 -9.31 7.18
CA ILE A 109 -12.15 -9.28 6.19
C ILE A 109 -12.16 -8.00 5.33
N ASN A 110 -11.75 -6.86 5.88
CA ASN A 110 -11.74 -5.59 5.16
C ASN A 110 -10.61 -5.55 4.12
N VAL A 111 -9.46 -6.13 4.42
CA VAL A 111 -8.36 -6.35 3.47
C VAL A 111 -8.81 -7.32 2.37
N LYS A 112 -9.49 -8.42 2.70
CA LYS A 112 -10.09 -9.33 1.69
C LYS A 112 -11.03 -8.62 0.73
N MET A 113 -11.89 -7.74 1.25
CA MET A 113 -12.80 -6.96 0.41
C MET A 113 -12.03 -5.99 -0.51
N ALA A 114 -10.98 -5.35 0.00
CA ALA A 114 -10.13 -4.45 -0.79
C ALA A 114 -9.42 -5.17 -1.92
N ILE A 115 -8.82 -6.32 -1.62
CA ILE A 115 -8.25 -7.25 -2.59
C ILE A 115 -9.28 -7.57 -3.68
N LYS A 116 -10.48 -8.01 -3.28
CA LYS A 116 -11.54 -8.36 -4.24
C LYS A 116 -11.96 -7.18 -5.13
N VAL A 117 -12.13 -5.99 -4.55
CA VAL A 117 -12.52 -4.80 -5.34
C VAL A 117 -11.41 -4.37 -6.29
N LEU A 118 -10.16 -4.39 -5.84
CA LEU A 118 -9.05 -4.05 -6.71
C LEU A 118 -8.88 -5.08 -7.83
N ASP A 119 -9.18 -6.35 -7.55
CA ASP A 119 -9.14 -7.40 -8.57
C ASP A 119 -10.27 -7.24 -9.60
N ASP A 120 -11.52 -7.10 -9.14
CA ASP A 120 -12.71 -6.99 -9.99
C ASP A 120 -12.74 -5.66 -10.79
N TYR A 121 -12.26 -4.57 -10.19
CA TYR A 121 -12.46 -3.21 -10.71
C TYR A 121 -11.19 -2.40 -10.93
N GLY A 122 -10.03 -2.82 -10.43
CA GLY A 122 -8.78 -2.05 -10.51
C GLY A 122 -8.44 -1.61 -11.93
N ASP A 123 -8.63 -2.51 -12.90
CA ASP A 123 -8.34 -2.20 -14.31
C ASP A 123 -9.34 -1.26 -14.96
N THR A 124 -10.51 -1.08 -14.34
CA THR A 124 -11.55 -0.13 -14.77
C THR A 124 -11.39 1.25 -14.13
N LEU A 125 -10.56 1.37 -13.09
CA LEU A 125 -10.29 2.65 -12.44
C LEU A 125 -9.56 3.59 -13.41
N PRO A 126 -9.99 4.86 -13.51
CA PRO A 126 -9.26 5.86 -14.27
C PRO A 126 -7.82 6.01 -13.76
N LEU A 127 -6.88 6.29 -14.68
CA LEU A 127 -5.48 6.52 -14.35
C LEU A 127 -5.33 7.57 -13.25
N SER A 128 -6.05 8.69 -13.36
CA SER A 128 -5.95 9.78 -12.38
C SER A 128 -6.41 9.38 -10.97
N SER A 129 -7.39 8.47 -10.86
CA SER A 129 -7.84 7.95 -9.56
C SER A 129 -6.78 7.05 -8.95
N LEU A 130 -6.27 6.10 -9.72
CA LEU A 130 -5.30 5.12 -9.24
C LEU A 130 -3.93 5.77 -8.93
N ALA A 131 -3.45 6.66 -9.81
CA ALA A 131 -2.21 7.42 -9.64
C ALA A 131 -2.28 8.46 -8.50
N THR A 132 -3.48 8.77 -8.00
CA THR A 132 -3.63 9.58 -6.77
C THR A 132 -3.70 8.69 -5.52
N LEU A 133 -4.39 7.55 -5.64
CA LEU A 133 -4.62 6.64 -4.52
C LEU A 133 -3.33 5.96 -4.05
N ILE A 134 -2.51 5.46 -4.97
CA ILE A 134 -1.27 4.73 -4.65
C ILE A 134 -0.31 5.58 -3.80
N PRO A 135 0.09 6.80 -4.20
CA PRO A 135 0.96 7.63 -3.36
C PRO A 135 0.39 7.99 -1.98
N LEU A 136 -0.93 7.96 -1.79
CA LEU A 136 -1.55 8.10 -0.46
C LEU A 136 -1.28 6.85 0.39
N LEU A 137 -1.41 5.66 -0.20
CA LEU A 137 -1.11 4.38 0.44
C LEU A 137 0.39 4.27 0.75
N GLU A 138 1.27 4.60 -0.20
CA GLU A 138 2.74 4.61 0.02
C GLU A 138 3.14 5.54 1.17
N CYS A 139 2.58 6.76 1.21
CA CYS A 139 2.85 7.67 2.32
C CYS A 139 2.37 7.14 3.67
N ALA A 140 1.29 6.34 3.70
CA ALA A 140 0.76 5.71 4.91
C ALA A 140 1.63 4.53 5.37
N LEU A 141 2.10 3.71 4.45
CA LEU A 141 2.99 2.56 4.68
C LEU A 141 4.36 3.03 5.22
N ASP A 142 5.10 3.82 4.45
CA ASP A 142 6.42 4.37 4.82
C ASP A 142 6.35 5.26 6.08
N GLY A 143 5.29 6.07 6.20
CA GLY A 143 5.18 7.09 7.24
C GLY A 143 4.87 6.56 8.65
N ALA A 144 4.08 5.49 8.74
CA ALA A 144 3.55 5.00 10.01
C ALA A 144 3.91 3.54 10.28
N LEU A 145 3.69 2.64 9.32
CA LEU A 145 3.75 1.20 9.52
C LEU A 145 5.20 0.72 9.69
N VAL A 146 6.09 1.07 8.76
CA VAL A 146 7.49 0.64 8.80
C VAL A 146 8.23 1.22 10.01
N LYS A 147 8.00 2.50 10.32
CA LYS A 147 8.66 3.17 11.46
C LYS A 147 8.28 2.58 12.80
N PHE A 148 7.05 2.10 12.96
CA PHE A 148 6.67 1.41 14.18
C PHE A 148 7.35 0.06 14.28
N LEU A 149 7.37 -0.72 13.20
CA LEU A 149 8.04 -2.01 13.19
C LEU A 149 9.52 -1.88 13.57
N LEU A 150 10.22 -0.88 13.03
CA LEU A 150 11.63 -0.62 13.34
C LEU A 150 11.87 -0.10 14.77
N GLU A 151 10.86 0.45 15.44
CA GLU A 151 10.95 0.88 16.84
C GLU A 151 10.66 -0.27 17.82
N GLU A 152 9.78 -1.19 17.46
CA GLU A 152 9.37 -2.32 18.33
C GLU A 152 10.26 -3.55 18.17
N VAL A 153 10.80 -3.80 16.97
CA VAL A 153 11.57 -5.01 16.67
C VAL A 153 13.07 -4.72 16.71
N SER A 154 13.80 -5.49 17.52
CA SER A 154 15.26 -5.36 17.67
C SER A 154 16.08 -6.32 16.79
N ASP A 155 15.42 -7.15 15.97
CA ASP A 155 16.08 -8.11 15.07
C ASP A 155 16.88 -7.37 13.97
N PRO A 156 18.23 -7.43 13.94
CA PRO A 156 19.04 -6.74 12.93
C PRO A 156 18.74 -7.19 11.49
N VAL A 157 18.24 -8.42 11.28
CA VAL A 157 17.83 -8.91 9.95
C VAL A 157 16.58 -8.16 9.49
N CYS A 158 15.62 -7.90 10.38
CA CYS A 158 14.47 -7.04 10.10
C CYS A 158 14.92 -5.65 9.66
N HIS A 159 15.83 -5.04 10.42
CA HIS A 159 16.37 -3.72 10.08
C HIS A 159 17.11 -3.73 8.74
N GLN A 160 17.76 -4.82 8.36
CA GLN A 160 18.37 -4.97 7.03
C GLN A 160 17.33 -5.03 5.92
N VAL A 161 16.33 -5.90 6.06
CA VAL A 161 15.22 -6.05 5.11
C VAL A 161 14.54 -4.69 4.88
N PHE A 162 14.15 -4.01 5.96
CA PHE A 162 13.46 -2.73 5.85
C PHE A 162 14.35 -1.58 5.38
N ARG A 163 15.68 -1.68 5.45
CA ARG A 163 16.55 -0.71 4.75
C ARG A 163 16.43 -0.82 3.24
N HIS A 164 16.29 -2.04 2.72
CA HIS A 164 16.08 -2.25 1.30
C HIS A 164 14.68 -1.78 0.88
N ILE A 165 13.62 -2.22 1.58
CA ILE A 165 12.23 -1.79 1.34
C ILE A 165 12.14 -0.26 1.36
N ASN A 166 12.62 0.41 2.42
CA ASN A 166 12.61 1.88 2.49
C ASN A 166 13.36 2.56 1.33
N SER A 167 14.39 1.93 0.78
CA SER A 167 15.09 2.45 -0.39
C SER A 167 14.19 2.42 -1.63
N ASP A 168 13.43 1.34 -1.80
CA ASP A 168 12.47 1.14 -2.89
C ASP A 168 11.30 2.14 -2.75
N GLU A 169 10.69 2.20 -1.57
CA GLU A 169 9.60 3.13 -1.21
C GLU A 169 9.91 4.59 -1.52
N SER A 170 11.14 5.02 -1.26
CA SER A 170 11.57 6.38 -1.56
C SER A 170 11.49 6.71 -3.05
N ARG A 171 11.74 5.72 -3.91
CA ARG A 171 11.64 5.84 -5.38
C ARG A 171 10.19 5.77 -5.84
N HIS A 172 9.38 4.92 -5.22
CA HIS A 172 7.94 4.80 -5.49
C HIS A 172 7.24 6.14 -5.28
N ILE A 173 7.35 6.68 -4.06
CA ILE A 173 6.80 7.99 -3.70
C ILE A 173 7.30 9.08 -4.65
N THR A 174 8.59 9.09 -4.98
CA THR A 174 9.16 10.11 -5.87
C THR A 174 8.54 10.05 -7.26
N LEU A 175 8.47 8.86 -7.86
CA LEU A 175 7.86 8.67 -9.17
C LEU A 175 6.38 9.04 -9.15
N ASP A 176 5.64 8.55 -8.16
CA ASP A 176 4.19 8.71 -8.10
C ASP A 176 3.77 10.18 -8.12
N PHE A 177 4.45 11.04 -7.34
CA PHE A 177 4.19 12.47 -7.37
C PHE A 177 4.63 13.13 -8.68
N GLN A 178 5.68 12.66 -9.33
CA GLN A 178 6.08 13.15 -10.65
C GLN A 178 5.06 12.78 -11.74
N VAL A 179 4.52 11.55 -11.68
CA VAL A 179 3.45 11.09 -12.59
C VAL A 179 2.16 11.84 -12.31
N LEU A 180 1.82 12.10 -11.05
CA LEU A 180 0.66 12.91 -10.69
C LEU A 180 0.77 14.33 -11.27
N GLU A 181 1.96 14.93 -11.22
CA GLU A 181 2.20 16.21 -11.87
C GLU A 181 2.05 16.12 -13.40
N LEU A 182 2.63 15.09 -14.02
CA LEU A 182 2.52 14.85 -15.47
C LEU A 182 1.06 14.72 -15.91
N ILE A 183 0.24 13.98 -15.17
CA ILE A 183 -1.19 13.82 -15.42
C ILE A 183 -1.89 15.18 -15.33
N GLY A 184 -1.61 15.97 -14.29
CA GLY A 184 -2.20 17.29 -14.10
C GLY A 184 -1.79 18.31 -15.17
N ALA A 185 -0.59 18.14 -15.73
CA ALA A 185 -0.05 18.98 -16.81
C ALA A 185 -0.68 18.65 -18.17
N GLY A 186 -1.37 17.50 -18.27
CA GLY A 186 -2.06 17.05 -19.47
C GLY A 186 -3.23 17.96 -19.90
N ALA A 187 -3.79 17.64 -21.06
CA ALA A 187 -4.89 18.41 -21.63
C ALA A 187 -6.15 18.36 -20.74
N PRO A 188 -6.83 19.50 -20.48
CA PRO A 188 -7.97 19.56 -19.56
C PRO A 188 -9.11 18.61 -19.91
N HIS A 189 -9.37 18.37 -21.20
CA HIS A 189 -10.42 17.45 -21.64
C HIS A 189 -10.14 15.99 -21.24
N LYS A 190 -8.87 15.56 -21.21
CA LYS A 190 -8.50 14.21 -20.74
C LYS A 190 -8.79 14.07 -19.26
N LEU A 191 -8.42 15.07 -18.46
CA LEU A 191 -8.69 15.09 -17.03
C LEU A 191 -10.20 15.10 -16.72
N LEU A 192 -11.00 15.78 -17.55
CA LEU A 192 -12.45 15.75 -17.44
C LEU A 192 -13.01 14.35 -17.73
N ILE A 193 -12.56 13.70 -18.81
CA ILE A 193 -12.98 12.33 -19.18
C ILE A 193 -12.65 11.35 -18.04
N GLU A 194 -11.43 11.42 -17.51
CA GLU A 194 -10.97 10.64 -16.37
C GLU A 194 -11.85 10.86 -15.13
N THR A 195 -12.17 12.12 -14.83
CA THR A 195 -13.04 12.49 -13.69
C THR A 195 -14.44 11.91 -13.86
N ILE A 196 -15.03 12.00 -15.07
CA ILE A 196 -16.34 11.40 -15.36
C ILE A 196 -16.25 9.88 -15.25
N GLY A 197 -15.15 9.27 -15.69
CA GLY A 197 -14.89 7.84 -15.53
C GLY A 197 -14.89 7.40 -14.07
N ALA A 198 -14.41 8.24 -13.16
CA ALA A 198 -14.40 7.97 -11.72
C ALA A 198 -15.80 8.02 -11.08
N LEU A 199 -16.78 8.67 -11.75
CA LEU A 199 -18.16 8.76 -11.27
C LEU A 199 -19.01 7.53 -11.64
N LYS A 200 -18.43 6.52 -12.29
CA LYS A 200 -19.13 5.26 -12.57
C LYS A 200 -19.61 4.64 -11.24
N PRO A 201 -20.88 4.21 -11.14
CA PRO A 201 -21.44 3.69 -9.88
C PRO A 201 -20.60 2.58 -9.26
N GLN A 202 -20.09 1.64 -10.06
CA GLN A 202 -19.24 0.55 -9.59
C GLN A 202 -17.91 1.05 -8.98
N VAL A 203 -17.32 2.11 -9.53
CA VAL A 203 -16.08 2.72 -9.03
C VAL A 203 -16.35 3.44 -7.71
N ILE A 204 -17.41 4.24 -7.66
CA ILE A 204 -17.83 4.93 -6.43
C ILE A 204 -18.12 3.92 -5.32
N ILE A 205 -18.87 2.87 -5.63
CA ILE A 205 -19.19 1.80 -4.66
C ILE A 205 -17.91 1.14 -4.17
N GLY A 206 -16.95 0.79 -5.04
CA GLY A 206 -15.66 0.24 -4.63
C GLY A 206 -14.86 1.19 -3.72
N LEU A 207 -14.73 2.45 -4.12
CA LEU A 207 -14.00 3.49 -3.37
C LEU A 207 -14.66 3.87 -2.04
N ILE A 208 -15.98 3.72 -1.90
CA ILE A 208 -16.67 4.06 -0.65
C ILE A 208 -16.81 2.80 0.20
N VAL A 209 -17.49 1.77 -0.30
CA VAL A 209 -17.89 0.61 0.51
C VAL A 209 -16.69 -0.21 0.99
N VAL A 210 -15.58 -0.17 0.27
CA VAL A 210 -14.41 -1.01 0.57
C VAL A 210 -13.21 -0.22 1.05
N PHE A 211 -12.85 0.89 0.39
CA PHE A 211 -11.71 1.70 0.84
C PHE A 211 -11.97 2.42 2.16
N VAL A 212 -13.20 2.91 2.43
CA VAL A 212 -13.49 3.55 3.73
C VAL A 212 -13.32 2.56 4.89
N PRO A 213 -13.91 1.36 4.88
CA PRO A 213 -13.72 0.41 5.97
C PRO A 213 -12.29 -0.12 6.07
N LEU A 214 -11.60 -0.34 4.94
CA LEU A 214 -10.20 -0.76 4.92
C LEU A 214 -9.32 0.22 5.68
N ILE A 215 -9.30 1.48 5.25
CA ILE A 215 -8.36 2.48 5.80
C ILE A 215 -8.69 2.75 7.28
N ASN A 216 -9.97 2.81 7.65
CA ASN A 216 -10.35 3.00 9.05
C ASN A 216 -10.02 1.79 9.92
N LYS A 217 -10.18 0.55 9.42
CA LYS A 217 -9.80 -0.66 10.14
C LYS A 217 -8.29 -0.77 10.31
N MET A 218 -7.52 -0.48 9.27
CA MET A 218 -6.06 -0.41 9.35
C MET A 218 -5.63 0.59 10.42
N ARG A 219 -6.22 1.78 10.41
CA ARG A 219 -5.99 2.79 11.46
C ARG A 219 -6.33 2.27 12.86
N ASP A 220 -7.47 1.60 13.04
CA ASP A 220 -7.86 1.07 14.34
C ASP A 220 -6.93 -0.06 14.80
N ASN A 221 -6.48 -0.94 13.89
CA ASN A 221 -5.49 -1.97 14.18
C ASN A 221 -4.16 -1.33 14.63
N ILE A 222 -3.67 -0.34 13.86
CA ILE A 222 -2.50 0.50 14.17
C ILE A 222 -2.59 1.05 15.60
N VAL A 223 -3.67 1.76 15.93
CA VAL A 223 -3.87 2.32 17.27
C VAL A 223 -3.92 1.24 18.35
N ALA A 224 -4.59 0.12 18.09
CA ALA A 224 -4.68 -0.99 19.05
C ALA A 224 -3.31 -1.64 19.34
N MET A 225 -2.37 -1.56 18.40
CA MET A 225 -1.00 -2.08 18.58
C MET A 225 -0.07 -1.09 19.29
N GLY A 226 -0.55 0.10 19.65
CA GLY A 226 0.22 1.11 20.37
C GLY A 226 0.90 2.14 19.48
N LEU A 227 0.67 2.12 18.15
CA LEU A 227 1.12 3.20 17.28
C LEU A 227 0.45 4.52 17.68
N PRO A 228 1.23 5.59 17.91
CA PRO A 228 0.66 6.91 18.11
C PRO A 228 -0.13 7.37 16.87
N GLU A 229 -1.36 7.85 17.07
CA GLU A 229 -2.19 8.43 15.99
C GLU A 229 -1.46 9.55 15.23
N GLN A 230 -0.51 10.22 15.89
CA GLN A 230 0.35 11.22 15.29
C GLN A 230 1.16 10.71 14.09
N LYS A 231 1.56 9.43 14.08
CA LYS A 231 2.31 8.84 12.95
C LYS A 231 1.44 8.73 11.70
N LEU A 232 0.18 8.33 11.85
CA LEU A 232 -0.83 8.35 10.77
C LEU A 232 -1.11 9.77 10.28
N TYR A 233 -1.24 10.73 11.19
CA TYR A 233 -1.39 12.14 10.82
C TYR A 233 -0.19 12.64 10.00
N ASN A 234 1.03 12.28 10.40
CA ASN A 234 2.24 12.68 9.70
C ASN A 234 2.30 12.10 8.28
N ALA A 235 1.85 10.86 8.09
CA ALA A 235 1.71 10.23 6.77
C ALA A 235 0.74 11.00 5.86
N VAL A 236 -0.48 11.28 6.34
CA VAL A 236 -1.48 12.06 5.59
C VAL A 236 -0.98 13.48 5.29
N LYS A 237 -0.31 14.11 6.27
CA LYS A 237 0.31 15.42 6.08
C LYS A 237 1.41 15.38 5.01
N ARG A 238 2.21 14.31 4.95
CA ARG A 238 3.23 14.12 3.92
C ARG A 238 2.60 14.07 2.53
N PHE A 239 1.55 13.27 2.34
CA PHE A 239 0.81 13.20 1.07
C PHE A 239 0.32 14.59 0.63
N ALA A 240 -0.36 15.32 1.52
CA ALA A 240 -0.87 16.66 1.25
C ALA A 240 0.24 17.70 0.99
N THR A 241 1.40 17.54 1.64
CA THR A 241 2.54 18.46 1.51
C THR A 241 3.26 18.23 0.19
N ILE A 242 3.58 16.99 -0.17
CA ILE A 242 4.30 16.69 -1.41
C ILE A 242 3.40 16.98 -2.62
N GLY A 243 2.16 16.47 -2.63
CA GLY A 243 1.22 16.77 -3.70
C GLY A 243 0.85 18.25 -3.79
N GLY A 244 0.88 18.97 -2.67
CA GLY A 244 0.62 20.42 -2.63
C GLY A 244 1.73 21.28 -3.24
N ARG A 245 2.95 20.74 -3.39
CA ARG A 245 4.08 21.42 -4.05
C ARG A 245 3.97 21.39 -5.57
N GLY A 246 3.27 20.41 -6.13
CA GLY A 246 3.01 20.33 -7.56
C GLY A 246 2.23 21.55 -8.08
N GLU A 247 2.68 22.12 -9.19
CA GLU A 247 2.00 23.18 -9.93
C GLU A 247 0.71 22.63 -10.55
N PHE A 248 0.78 21.45 -11.14
CA PHE A 248 -0.26 20.82 -11.92
C PHE A 248 -1.08 19.78 -11.15
N THR A 249 -0.53 19.18 -10.11
CA THR A 249 -1.23 18.23 -9.22
C THR A 249 -2.53 18.83 -8.68
N LYS A 250 -2.52 20.15 -8.40
CA LYS A 250 -3.70 20.90 -7.94
C LYS A 250 -4.85 20.93 -8.94
N ARG A 251 -4.64 20.56 -10.20
CA ARG A 251 -5.70 20.50 -11.22
C ARG A 251 -6.50 19.20 -11.11
N ILE A 252 -5.95 18.16 -10.49
CA ILE A 252 -6.55 16.82 -10.45
C ILE A 252 -7.67 16.77 -9.40
N PRO A 253 -8.93 16.52 -9.79
CA PRO A 253 -10.04 16.47 -8.84
C PRO A 253 -9.89 15.32 -7.83
N ALA A 254 -9.43 14.15 -8.28
CA ALA A 254 -9.18 12.99 -7.43
C ALA A 254 -8.22 13.30 -6.27
N TYR A 255 -7.19 14.10 -6.51
CA TYR A 255 -6.23 14.54 -5.48
C TYR A 255 -6.91 15.32 -4.36
N HIS A 256 -7.80 16.24 -4.68
CA HIS A 256 -8.52 17.02 -3.65
C HIS A 256 -9.51 16.18 -2.86
N VAL A 257 -10.23 15.28 -3.53
CA VAL A 257 -11.17 14.36 -2.88
C VAL A 257 -10.43 13.45 -1.89
N LEU A 258 -9.35 12.80 -2.34
CA LEU A 258 -8.57 11.89 -1.50
C LEU A 258 -7.83 12.63 -0.39
N LYS A 259 -7.30 13.83 -0.65
CA LYS A 259 -6.70 14.68 0.39
C LYS A 259 -7.70 15.04 1.48
N ALA A 260 -8.92 15.44 1.11
CA ALA A 260 -9.97 15.77 2.06
C ALA A 260 -10.42 14.54 2.86
N GLN A 261 -10.59 13.40 2.19
CA GLN A 261 -10.93 12.14 2.84
C GLN A 261 -9.84 11.70 3.83
N ALA A 262 -8.58 11.74 3.43
CA ALA A 262 -7.45 11.37 4.29
C ALA A 262 -7.38 12.28 5.54
N ALA A 263 -7.63 13.58 5.38
CA ALA A 263 -7.72 14.51 6.51
C ALA A 263 -8.89 14.17 7.46
N ALA A 264 -10.04 13.77 6.92
CA ALA A 264 -11.20 13.37 7.70
C ALA A 264 -10.98 12.04 8.46
N ILE A 265 -10.16 11.13 7.94
CA ILE A 265 -9.84 9.82 8.56
C ILE A 265 -8.94 9.99 9.79
N VAL A 266 -8.02 10.96 9.77
CA VAL A 266 -7.09 11.19 10.90
C VAL A 266 -7.71 12.03 12.00
N ASP A 267 -8.71 12.86 11.69
CA ASP A 267 -9.42 13.68 12.67
C ASP A 267 -10.63 12.95 13.28
N ARG A 268 -10.45 12.38 14.48
CA ARG A 268 -11.52 11.69 15.24
C ARG A 268 -12.74 12.57 15.53
N THR A 269 -12.58 13.89 15.56
CA THR A 269 -13.70 14.82 15.82
C THR A 269 -14.56 15.04 14.58
N HIS A 270 -14.07 14.64 13.41
CA HIS A 270 -14.78 14.83 12.16
C HIS A 270 -16.05 13.96 12.11
N PRO A 271 -17.20 14.52 11.69
CA PRO A 271 -18.49 13.80 11.66
C PRO A 271 -18.47 12.57 10.73
N TYR A 272 -17.51 12.49 9.82
CA TYR A 272 -17.24 11.32 8.96
C TYR A 272 -17.18 10.01 9.74
N HIS A 273 -16.54 9.98 10.90
CA HIS A 273 -16.41 8.76 11.69
C HIS A 273 -17.78 8.25 12.15
N ARG A 274 -18.55 9.13 12.80
CA ARG A 274 -19.87 8.81 13.34
C ARG A 274 -20.90 8.50 12.24
N LEU A 275 -20.88 9.26 11.13
CA LEU A 275 -21.93 9.22 10.13
C LEU A 275 -21.68 8.19 9.02
N LEU A 276 -20.42 7.84 8.75
CA LEU A 276 -20.06 6.97 7.62
C LEU A 276 -19.10 5.86 8.01
N ALA A 277 -17.91 6.19 8.55
CA ALA A 277 -16.84 5.22 8.70
C ALA A 277 -17.19 4.10 9.71
N ASP A 278 -17.55 4.46 10.95
CA ASP A 278 -17.78 3.47 12.02
C ASP A 278 -19.00 2.58 11.71
N PRO A 279 -20.14 3.11 11.21
CA PRO A 279 -21.25 2.28 10.75
C PRO A 279 -20.83 1.31 9.64
N MET A 280 -20.04 1.77 8.65
CA MET A 280 -19.62 0.91 7.55
C MET A 280 -18.61 -0.15 8.01
N VAL A 281 -17.62 0.17 8.84
CA VAL A 281 -16.71 -0.83 9.43
C VAL A 281 -17.49 -1.88 10.20
N LYS A 282 -18.48 -1.47 11.01
CA LYS A 282 -19.33 -2.41 11.77
C LYS A 282 -20.18 -3.30 10.87
N LEU A 283 -20.71 -2.76 9.78
CA LEU A 283 -21.51 -3.51 8.83
C LEU A 283 -20.67 -4.52 8.04
N THR A 284 -19.56 -4.04 7.48
CA THR A 284 -18.65 -4.82 6.64
C THR A 284 -17.93 -5.92 7.42
N SER A 285 -17.61 -5.68 8.70
CA SER A 285 -17.03 -6.71 9.59
C SER A 285 -17.96 -7.90 9.85
N ARG A 286 -19.25 -7.80 9.52
CA ARG A 286 -20.23 -8.90 9.64
C ARG A 286 -20.42 -9.69 8.36
N ILE A 287 -19.78 -9.27 7.25
CA ILE A 287 -19.87 -9.99 5.98
C ILE A 287 -19.16 -11.33 6.13
N PRO A 288 -19.87 -12.46 5.95
CA PRO A 288 -19.25 -13.77 6.02
C PRO A 288 -18.16 -13.95 4.96
N ALA A 289 -17.02 -14.53 5.35
CA ALA A 289 -15.89 -14.73 4.45
C ALA A 289 -16.23 -15.55 3.19
N TRP A 290 -17.19 -16.48 3.27
CA TRP A 290 -17.61 -17.30 2.14
C TRP A 290 -18.27 -16.48 1.00
N LEU A 291 -18.82 -15.29 1.29
CA LEU A 291 -19.37 -14.40 0.26
C LEU A 291 -18.28 -13.75 -0.59
N LEU A 292 -17.04 -13.69 -0.10
CA LEU A 292 -15.92 -13.10 -0.82
C LEU A 292 -15.26 -14.06 -1.82
N GLY A 293 -15.70 -15.32 -1.84
CA GLY A 293 -15.17 -16.35 -2.73
C GLY A 293 -13.83 -16.93 -2.27
N LYS A 294 -13.15 -17.64 -3.18
CA LYS A 294 -11.81 -18.21 -2.92
C LYS A 294 -10.73 -17.13 -3.02
N PRO A 295 -9.57 -17.30 -2.35
CA PRO A 295 -8.40 -16.46 -2.59
C PRO A 295 -8.07 -16.42 -4.09
N GLN A 296 -7.71 -15.23 -4.59
CA GLN A 296 -7.54 -15.00 -6.02
C GLN A 296 -6.28 -15.67 -6.57
N SER A 297 -6.19 -15.89 -7.89
CA SER A 297 -5.11 -16.69 -8.49
C SER A 297 -3.71 -16.10 -8.31
N TRP A 298 -3.60 -14.78 -8.16
CA TRP A 298 -2.33 -14.05 -7.98
C TRP A 298 -1.76 -14.19 -6.55
N THR A 299 -2.53 -14.68 -5.58
CA THR A 299 -2.03 -14.95 -4.22
C THR A 299 -1.13 -16.19 -4.13
N LYS A 300 -0.91 -16.89 -5.26
CA LYS A 300 -0.07 -18.09 -5.36
C LYS A 300 1.39 -17.79 -5.73
N GLU A 301 1.70 -16.53 -6.07
CA GLU A 301 3.05 -16.11 -6.48
C GLU A 301 3.92 -15.70 -5.27
N ILE A 302 3.31 -15.53 -4.08
CA ILE A 302 4.02 -15.21 -2.84
C ILE A 302 4.64 -16.48 -2.25
N THR A 303 5.91 -16.39 -1.88
CA THR A 303 6.64 -17.46 -1.18
C THR A 303 7.50 -16.90 -0.07
N HIS A 304 7.59 -17.64 1.04
CA HIS A 304 8.49 -17.32 2.14
C HIS A 304 9.93 -17.77 1.87
N GLU A 305 10.15 -18.52 0.77
CA GLU A 305 11.46 -19.02 0.41
C GLU A 305 12.32 -17.86 -0.12
N PRO A 306 13.53 -17.66 0.41
CA PRO A 306 14.44 -16.62 -0.07
C PRO A 306 15.04 -17.03 -1.41
N VAL A 307 14.27 -16.85 -2.47
CA VAL A 307 14.67 -17.14 -3.85
C VAL A 307 15.27 -15.90 -4.52
N ALA A 308 16.16 -16.14 -5.48
CA ALA A 308 16.61 -15.10 -6.39
C ALA A 308 15.39 -14.56 -7.17
N SER A 309 15.18 -13.25 -7.09
CA SER A 309 14.06 -12.51 -7.68
C SER A 309 14.60 -11.42 -8.60
#